data_AF-A0A2E2TQR7-F1
#
_entry.id   AF-A0A2E2TQR7-F1
#
_cell.length_a   1.000
_cell.length_b   1.000
_cell.length_c   1.000
_cell.angle_alpha   90.00
_cell.angle_beta   90.00
_cell.angle_gamma   90.00
#
_symmetry.space_group_name_H-M   'P 1'
#
loop_
_entity.id
_entity.type
_entity.pdbx_description
1 polymer ?
#
loop_
_entity_poly.entity_id
_entity_poly.type
_entity_poly.pdbx_seq_one_letter_code
_entity_poly.pdbx_strand_id
1 'polypeptide(L)'
;MEEYKIKVVETICAIFIYLMFKLVIQRIIRKVGAKFKYRSSRIKITNKIVSVLGLIIFSIMLIFVWGVDQSELLIFLSTILTVLGVAFFAQWSIISNITSTLIIFFNQPIKIGDYLTIMDKEY
;
A
#
# COMPACT_ATOMS: atom_id res chain seq x y z
N MET A 1 -17.45 -33.03 7.86
CA MET A 1 -16.10 -33.49 7.42
C MET A 1 -15.78 -33.07 5.99
N GLU A 2 -16.77 -32.95 5.09
CA GLU A 2 -16.58 -32.48 3.70
C GLU A 2 -16.26 -30.97 3.61
N GLU A 3 -16.87 -30.15 4.45
CA GLU A 3 -16.65 -28.69 4.48
C GLU A 3 -15.18 -28.31 4.77
N TYR A 4 -14.52 -29.05 5.67
CA TYR A 4 -13.08 -28.88 5.94
C TYR A 4 -12.21 -29.27 4.73
N LYS A 5 -12.61 -30.29 3.96
CA LYS A 5 -11.87 -30.69 2.75
C LYS A 5 -11.96 -29.60 1.68
N ILE A 6 -13.12 -28.94 1.55
CA ILE A 6 -13.32 -27.83 0.61
C ILE A 6 -12.43 -26.64 0.99
N LYS A 7 -12.45 -26.20 2.26
CA LYS A 7 -11.60 -25.09 2.74
C LYS A 7 -10.10 -25.34 2.56
N VAL A 8 -9.65 -26.59 2.71
CA VAL A 8 -8.25 -26.98 2.47
C VAL A 8 -7.89 -26.87 0.99
N VAL A 9 -8.77 -27.33 0.09
CA VAL A 9 -8.55 -27.21 -1.36
C VAL A 9 -8.54 -25.74 -1.79
N GLU A 10 -9.45 -24.92 -1.27
CA GLU A 10 -9.48 -23.48 -1.51
C GLU A 10 -8.19 -22.79 -1.03
N THR A 11 -7.70 -23.17 0.16
CA THR A 11 -6.44 -22.64 0.70
C THR A 11 -5.24 -23.00 -0.18
N ILE A 12 -5.15 -24.26 -0.64
CA ILE A 12 -4.08 -24.70 -1.55
C ILE A 12 -4.14 -23.93 -2.87
N CYS A 13 -5.34 -23.78 -3.43
CA CYS A 13 -5.56 -23.00 -4.66
C CYS A 13 -5.14 -21.54 -4.46
N ALA A 14 -5.54 -20.91 -3.35
CA ALA A 14 -5.18 -19.54 -3.00
C ALA A 14 -3.66 -19.36 -2.86
N ILE A 15 -2.96 -20.30 -2.20
CA ILE A 15 -1.49 -20.29 -2.11
C ILE A 15 -0.87 -20.34 -3.51
N PHE A 16 -1.37 -21.23 -4.37
CA PHE A 16 -0.84 -21.37 -5.74
C PHE A 16 -1.02 -20.08 -6.55
N ILE A 17 -2.22 -19.48 -6.49
CA ILE A 17 -2.52 -18.19 -7.14
C ILE A 17 -1.59 -17.09 -6.61
N TYR A 18 -1.41 -17.00 -5.29
CA TYR A 18 -0.52 -16.01 -4.67
C TYR A 18 0.93 -16.18 -5.14
N LEU A 19 1.44 -17.41 -5.21
CA LEU A 19 2.81 -17.67 -5.68
C LEU A 19 2.97 -17.26 -7.14
N MET A 20 2.00 -17.58 -8.01
CA MET A 20 2.00 -17.14 -9.40
C MET A 20 2.00 -15.61 -9.51
N PHE A 21 1.11 -14.96 -8.78
CA PHE A 21 1.00 -13.50 -8.74
C PHE A 21 2.30 -12.83 -8.27
N LYS A 22 2.88 -13.35 -7.18
CA LYS A 22 4.16 -12.88 -6.63
C LYS A 22 5.28 -12.98 -7.68
N LEU A 23 5.38 -14.08 -8.41
CA LEU A 23 6.39 -14.26 -9.45
C LEU A 23 6.21 -13.26 -10.60
N VAL A 24 4.97 -13.04 -11.03
CA VAL A 24 4.65 -12.05 -12.08
C VAL A 24 5.03 -10.65 -11.64
N ILE A 25 4.60 -10.21 -10.45
CA ILE A 25 4.94 -8.90 -9.91
C ILE A 25 6.46 -8.70 -9.82
N GLN A 26 7.19 -9.68 -9.27
CA GLN A 26 8.64 -9.56 -9.14
C GLN A 26 9.34 -9.46 -10.51
N ARG A 27 8.82 -10.16 -11.54
CA ARG A 27 9.31 -10.01 -12.91
C ARG A 27 9.02 -8.61 -13.46
N ILE A 28 7.82 -8.08 -13.26
CA ILE A 28 7.45 -6.72 -13.70
C ILE A 28 8.35 -5.69 -13.05
N ILE A 29 8.53 -5.72 -11.73
CA ILE A 29 9.38 -4.77 -10.99
C ILE A 29 10.82 -4.80 -11.51
N ARG A 30 11.37 -5.99 -11.76
CA ARG A 30 12.72 -6.11 -12.34
C ARG A 30 12.81 -5.55 -13.75
N LYS A 31 11.81 -5.85 -14.61
CA LYS A 31 11.77 -5.38 -16.00
C LYS A 31 11.65 -3.85 -16.07
N VAL A 32 10.76 -3.27 -15.26
CA VAL A 32 10.60 -1.82 -15.12
C VAL A 32 11.87 -1.19 -14.58
N GLY A 33 12.45 -1.77 -13.52
CA GLY A 33 13.68 -1.25 -12.92
C GLY A 33 14.87 -1.24 -13.88
N ALA A 34 15.01 -2.28 -14.71
CA ALA A 34 16.03 -2.32 -15.76
C ALA A 34 15.76 -1.30 -16.87
N LYS A 35 14.50 -1.15 -17.31
CA LYS A 35 14.10 -0.18 -18.35
C LYS A 35 14.45 1.27 -17.96
N PHE A 36 14.22 1.64 -16.70
CA PHE A 36 14.53 2.98 -16.18
C PHE A 36 15.95 3.11 -15.59
N LYS A 37 16.82 2.09 -15.78
CA LYS A 37 18.21 2.05 -15.29
C LYS A 37 18.35 2.34 -13.78
N TYR A 38 17.39 1.90 -12.97
CA TYR A 38 17.48 2.04 -11.52
C TYR A 38 18.59 1.15 -10.95
N ARG A 39 19.26 1.63 -9.88
CA ARG A 39 20.26 0.84 -9.15
C ARG A 39 19.65 -0.47 -8.66
N SER A 40 20.39 -1.57 -8.79
CA SER A 40 19.93 -2.91 -8.37
C SER A 40 19.52 -2.97 -6.89
N SER A 41 20.12 -2.14 -6.03
CA SER A 41 19.72 -2.00 -4.63
C SER A 41 18.28 -1.51 -4.46
N ARG A 42 17.87 -0.47 -5.22
CA ARG A 42 16.50 0.05 -5.20
C ARG A 42 15.51 -0.99 -5.70
N ILE A 43 15.83 -1.70 -6.78
CA ILE A 43 14.99 -2.79 -7.32
C ILE A 43 14.79 -3.91 -6.29
N LYS A 44 15.83 -4.28 -5.55
CA LYS A 44 15.73 -5.28 -4.46
C LYS A 44 14.84 -4.80 -3.32
N ILE A 45 15.02 -3.56 -2.86
CA ILE A 45 14.22 -2.97 -1.78
C ILE A 45 12.75 -2.90 -2.19
N THR A 46 12.44 -2.39 -3.39
CA THR A 46 11.07 -2.35 -3.91
C THR A 46 10.45 -3.75 -3.99
N ASN A 47 11.17 -4.74 -4.51
CA ASN A 47 10.68 -6.13 -4.54
C ASN A 47 10.39 -6.67 -3.14
N LYS A 48 11.24 -6.36 -2.15
CA LYS A 48 11.03 -6.78 -0.76
C LYS A 48 9.77 -6.15 -0.18
N ILE A 49 9.60 -4.83 -0.33
CA ILE A 49 8.43 -4.09 0.17
C ILE A 49 7.15 -4.66 -0.45
N VAL A 50 7.10 -4.78 -1.78
CA VAL A 50 5.91 -5.30 -2.47
C VAL A 50 5.61 -6.76 -2.10
N SER A 51 6.65 -7.58 -1.92
CA SER A 51 6.46 -8.98 -1.49
C SER A 51 5.89 -9.08 -0.07
N VAL A 52 6.34 -8.21 0.85
CA VAL A 52 5.82 -8.14 2.23
C VAL A 52 4.37 -7.66 2.24
N LEU A 53 4.05 -6.59 1.50
CA LEU A 53 2.67 -6.10 1.38
C LEU A 53 1.75 -7.17 0.79
N GLY A 54 2.19 -7.85 -0.27
CA GLY A 54 1.43 -8.95 -0.87
C GLY A 54 1.22 -10.11 0.09
N LEU A 55 2.21 -10.43 0.95
CA LEU A 55 2.06 -11.45 1.99
C LEU A 55 1.00 -11.06 3.03
N ILE A 56 0.98 -9.80 3.47
CA ILE A 56 -0.01 -9.29 4.43
C ILE A 56 -1.43 -9.42 3.85
N ILE A 57 -1.63 -8.99 2.60
CA ILE A 57 -2.93 -9.10 1.91
C ILE A 57 -3.35 -10.57 1.78
N PHE A 58 -2.42 -11.44 1.41
CA PHE A 58 -2.68 -12.87 1.30
C PHE A 58 -3.08 -13.50 2.64
N SER A 59 -2.41 -13.14 3.73
CA SER A 59 -2.79 -13.60 5.08
C SER A 59 -4.20 -13.16 5.45
N ILE A 60 -4.58 -11.91 5.12
CA ILE A 60 -5.95 -11.41 5.34
C ILE A 60 -6.95 -12.24 4.52
N MET A 61 -6.67 -12.55 3.26
CA MET A 61 -7.53 -13.41 2.44
C MET A 61 -7.69 -14.82 3.03
N LEU A 62 -6.64 -15.40 3.60
CA LEU A 62 -6.73 -16.70 4.27
C LEU A 62 -7.66 -16.65 5.49
N ILE A 63 -7.61 -15.58 6.28
CA ILE A 63 -8.52 -15.40 7.42
C ILE A 63 -9.99 -15.43 6.95
N PHE A 64 -10.30 -14.86 5.79
CA PHE A 64 -11.65 -14.92 5.20
C PHE A 64 -12.05 -16.35 4.78
N VAL A 65 -11.15 -17.10 4.12
CA VAL A 65 -11.43 -18.50 3.69
C VAL A 65 -11.76 -19.40 4.88
N TRP A 66 -11.09 -19.19 6.01
CA TRP A 66 -11.33 -19.99 7.21
C TRP A 66 -12.61 -19.60 7.97
N GLY A 67 -13.25 -18.49 7.60
CA GLY A 67 -14.57 -18.10 8.08
C GLY A 67 -14.53 -17.53 9.49
N VAL A 68 -13.53 -16.69 9.80
CA VAL A 68 -13.54 -15.90 11.05
C VAL A 68 -14.80 -15.04 11.10
N ASP A 69 -15.40 -14.95 12.28
CA ASP A 69 -16.65 -14.23 12.49
C ASP A 69 -16.55 -12.78 12.01
N GLN A 70 -17.56 -12.35 11.24
CA GLN A 70 -17.57 -11.03 10.61
C GLN A 70 -17.55 -9.90 11.65
N SER A 71 -18.14 -10.12 12.83
CA SER A 71 -18.11 -9.19 13.96
C SER A 71 -16.69 -8.99 14.51
N GLU A 72 -15.95 -10.08 14.71
CA GLU A 72 -14.54 -10.02 15.14
C GLU A 72 -13.67 -9.32 14.11
N LEU A 73 -13.93 -9.57 12.81
CA LEU A 73 -13.23 -8.91 11.72
C LEU A 73 -13.48 -7.41 11.67
N LEU A 74 -14.71 -6.96 11.91
CA LEU A 74 -15.04 -5.53 12.00
C LEU A 74 -14.32 -4.84 13.17
N ILE A 75 -14.26 -5.49 14.33
CA ILE A 75 -13.54 -4.98 15.51
C ILE A 75 -12.03 -4.91 15.22
N PHE A 76 -11.47 -5.94 14.60
CA PHE A 76 -10.07 -5.96 14.18
C PHE A 76 -9.75 -4.83 13.19
N LEU A 77 -10.58 -4.66 12.16
CA LEU A 77 -10.41 -3.63 11.14
C LEU A 77 -10.51 -2.21 11.75
N SER A 78 -11.43 -2.00 12.68
CA SER A 78 -11.57 -0.74 13.44
C SER A 78 -10.32 -0.42 14.26
N THR A 79 -9.73 -1.43 14.90
CA THR A 79 -8.51 -1.27 15.69
C THR A 79 -7.32 -0.90 14.80
N ILE A 80 -7.15 -1.58 13.65
CA ILE A 80 -6.13 -1.21 12.66
C ILE A 80 -6.36 0.21 12.14
N LEU A 81 -7.60 0.56 11.80
CA LEU A 81 -7.93 1.89 11.29
C LEU A 81 -7.60 2.98 12.31
N THR A 82 -7.83 2.71 13.60
CA THR A 82 -7.45 3.61 14.69
C THR A 82 -5.93 3.81 14.76
N VAL A 83 -5.15 2.74 14.70
CA VAL A 83 -3.67 2.81 14.69
C VAL A 83 -3.16 3.54 13.44
N LEU A 84 -3.75 3.28 12.27
CA LEU A 84 -3.43 4.00 11.03
C LEU A 84 -3.76 5.49 11.13
N GLY A 85 -4.89 5.85 11.75
CA GLY A 85 -5.25 7.24 12.02
C GLY A 85 -4.19 7.95 12.85
N VAL A 86 -3.72 7.33 13.93
CA VAL A 86 -2.63 7.86 14.77
C VAL A 86 -1.32 7.97 13.97
N ALA A 87 -0.99 6.99 13.12
CA ALA A 87 0.20 7.03 12.29
C ALA A 87 0.17 8.17 11.26
N PHE A 88 -0.99 8.43 10.65
CA PHE A 88 -1.16 9.58 9.75
C PHE A 88 -1.07 10.91 10.50
N PHE A 89 -1.61 10.99 11.71
CA PHE A 89 -1.46 12.17 12.55
C PHE A 89 0.02 12.45 12.87
N ALA A 90 0.80 11.41 13.19
CA ALA A 90 2.24 11.54 13.40
C ALA A 90 2.99 12.04 12.16
N GLN A 91 2.48 11.78 10.94
CA GLN A 91 3.05 12.21 9.67
C GLN A 91 2.36 13.43 9.04
N TRP A 92 1.54 14.16 9.80
CA TRP A 92 0.68 15.23 9.26
C TRP A 92 1.44 16.24 8.39
N SER A 93 2.66 16.64 8.77
CA SER A 93 3.46 17.58 7.96
C SER A 93 3.70 17.09 6.52
N ILE A 94 4.00 15.80 6.33
CA ILE A 94 4.25 15.23 4.99
C ILE A 94 2.96 15.23 4.16
N ILE A 95 1.85 14.84 4.78
CA ILE A 95 0.54 14.81 4.12
C ILE A 95 0.10 16.24 3.74
N SER A 96 0.32 17.20 4.63
CA SER A 96 0.04 18.63 4.41
C SER A 96 0.86 19.19 3.25
N ASN A 97 2.15 18.86 3.16
CA ASN A 97 3.02 19.32 2.07
C ASN A 97 2.59 18.76 0.71
N ILE A 98 2.24 17.47 0.63
CA ILE A 98 1.73 16.85 -0.59
C ILE A 98 0.42 17.52 -1.01
N THR A 99 -0.50 17.71 -0.06
CA THR A 99 -1.80 18.35 -0.31
C THR A 99 -1.62 19.80 -0.77
N SER A 100 -0.75 20.56 -0.12
CA SER A 100 -0.43 21.95 -0.49
C SER A 100 0.16 22.04 -1.89
N THR A 101 1.03 21.09 -2.26
CA THR A 101 1.59 21.02 -3.62
C THR A 101 0.50 20.82 -4.67
N LEU A 102 -0.47 19.91 -4.41
CA LEU A 102 -1.60 19.69 -5.31
C LEU A 102 -2.52 20.92 -5.40
N ILE A 103 -2.80 21.57 -4.26
CA ILE A 103 -3.60 22.80 -4.23
C ILE A 103 -2.94 23.90 -5.07
N ILE A 104 -1.65 24.16 -4.88
CA ILE A 104 -0.93 25.19 -5.65
C ILE A 104 -0.95 24.85 -7.15
N PHE A 105 -0.70 23.59 -7.50
CA PHE A 105 -0.63 23.15 -8.89
C PHE A 105 -1.96 23.32 -9.64
N PHE A 106 -3.10 23.03 -9.00
CA PHE A 106 -4.41 23.08 -9.66
C PHE A 106 -5.18 24.39 -9.45
N ASN A 107 -5.07 25.02 -8.27
CA ASN A 107 -5.89 26.18 -7.93
C ASN A 107 -5.23 27.52 -8.27
N GLN A 108 -3.91 27.57 -8.45
CA GLN A 108 -3.21 28.83 -8.68
C GLN A 108 -2.65 28.91 -10.10
N PRO A 109 -2.86 30.01 -10.84
CA PRO A 109 -2.32 30.21 -12.18
C PRO A 109 -0.82 30.59 -12.16
N ILE A 110 -0.03 30.04 -11.23
CA ILE A 110 1.41 30.27 -11.14
C ILE A 110 2.10 29.53 -12.28
N LYS A 111 2.96 30.24 -13.00
CA LYS A 111 3.85 29.68 -14.00
C LYS A 111 5.28 29.66 -13.49
N ILE A 112 6.09 28.81 -14.12
CA ILE A 112 7.53 28.76 -13.88
C ILE A 112 8.12 30.12 -14.30
N GLY A 113 8.73 30.83 -13.35
CA GLY A 113 9.30 32.16 -13.57
C GLY A 113 8.53 33.30 -12.90
N ASP A 114 7.33 33.02 -12.35
CA ASP A 114 6.57 34.02 -11.61
C ASP A 114 7.23 34.32 -10.25
N TYR A 115 7.20 35.59 -9.85
CA TYR A 115 7.66 36.02 -8.53
C TYR A 115 6.56 35.80 -7.50
N LEU A 116 6.90 35.11 -6.43
CA LEU A 116 6.00 34.80 -5.33
C LEU A 116 6.56 35.37 -4.04
N THR A 117 5.70 36.02 -3.27
CA THR A 117 6.00 36.46 -1.91
C THR A 117 5.22 35.58 -0.94
N ILE A 118 5.95 34.83 -0.10
CA ILE A 118 5.33 34.10 1.01
C ILE A 118 5.04 35.14 2.10
N MET A 119 3.76 35.40 2.36
CA MET A 119 3.38 36.22 3.50
C MET A 119 3.44 35.34 4.74
N ASP A 120 4.36 35.67 5.66
CA ASP A 120 4.37 35.04 6.96
C ASP A 120 3.16 35.50 7.77
N LYS A 121 2.60 34.60 8.59
CA LYS A 121 1.36 34.87 9.33
C LYS A 121 1.62 35.60 10.66
N GLU A 122 2.87 35.96 10.93
CA GLU A 122 3.28 36.74 12.09
C GLU A 122 3.10 38.26 11.86
N TYR A 123 1.86 38.68 11.60
CA TYR A 123 1.31 40.02 11.90
C TYR A 123 -0.20 39.92 12.16
#